data_AF-D2A6D2-F1
#
_entry.id   AF-D2A6D2-F1
#
_cell.length_a   1.000
_cell.length_b   1.000
_cell.length_c   1.000
_cell.angle_alpha   90.00
_cell.angle_beta   90.00
_cell.angle_gamma   90.00
#
_symmetry.space_group_name_H-M   'P 1'
#
loop_
_entity.id
_entity.type
_entity.pdbx_description
1 polymer ?
#
loop_
_entity_poly.entity_id
_entity_poly.type
_entity_poly.pdbx_seq_one_letter_code
_entity_poly.pdbx_strand_id
1 'polypeptide(L)'
;MKDLMKKEREKREERKKKLGTKLQHYESLMNEILDFSQRAEIKDIARKYYNREAQNFSAFKFIADTINNMEMINDQLGILHLEIDELKAVHDLRAETQHETIDNLETDLVQASEETKNAQQDLEDLNLHLKSVMQGVTELFRMCKCDKDPLLKLLGDNATIHEYNVLLFLQLLEKTIQIYLITVGYKDKVQVRD
;
A
#
# COMPACT_ATOMS: atom_id res chain seq x y z
N MET A 1 80.98 17.84 -51.86
CA MET A 1 81.10 16.54 -51.16
C MET A 1 82.03 16.59 -49.93
N LYS A 2 83.22 17.22 -50.02
CA LYS A 2 84.13 17.42 -48.87
C LYS A 2 83.54 18.23 -47.70
N ASP A 3 82.76 19.29 -47.99
CA ASP A 3 82.18 20.13 -46.93
C ASP A 3 81.01 19.47 -46.19
N LEU A 4 80.22 18.61 -46.86
CA LEU A 4 79.19 17.80 -46.20
C LEU A 4 79.81 16.80 -45.22
N MET A 5 80.88 16.13 -45.65
CA MET A 5 81.65 15.19 -44.82
C MET A 5 82.29 15.89 -43.61
N LYS A 6 82.75 17.14 -43.77
CA LYS A 6 83.33 17.94 -42.69
C LYS A 6 82.27 18.36 -41.66
N LYS A 7 81.10 18.80 -42.12
CA LYS A 7 79.96 19.20 -41.28
C LYS A 7 79.35 18.03 -40.49
N GLU A 8 79.31 16.82 -41.08
CA GLU A 8 78.92 15.61 -40.35
C GLU A 8 79.93 15.20 -39.29
N ARG A 9 81.23 15.36 -39.56
CA ARG A 9 82.30 15.07 -38.61
C ARG A 9 82.25 16.01 -37.39
N GLU A 10 82.03 17.31 -37.63
CA GLU A 10 81.85 18.32 -36.58
C GLU A 10 80.61 18.04 -35.72
N LYS A 11 79.46 17.70 -36.32
CA LYS A 11 78.27 17.27 -35.56
C LYS A 11 78.53 16.03 -34.70
N ARG A 12 79.35 15.08 -35.19
CA ARG A 12 79.67 13.85 -34.46
C ARG A 12 80.61 14.14 -33.28
N GLU A 13 81.55 15.07 -33.44
CA GLU A 13 82.41 15.54 -32.36
C GLU A 13 81.67 16.36 -31.32
N GLU A 14 80.76 17.25 -31.70
CA GLU A 14 79.89 17.96 -30.76
C GLU A 14 79.02 17.01 -29.95
N ARG A 15 78.46 15.97 -30.59
CA ARG A 15 77.71 14.93 -29.89
C ARG A 15 78.58 14.19 -28.90
N LYS A 16 79.83 13.82 -29.28
CA LYS A 16 80.78 13.20 -28.36
C LYS A 16 81.14 14.10 -27.18
N LYS A 17 81.38 15.39 -27.42
CA LYS A 17 81.65 16.37 -26.35
C LYS A 17 80.46 16.52 -25.41
N LYS A 18 79.25 16.66 -25.93
CA LYS A 18 78.01 16.74 -25.13
C LYS A 18 77.74 15.47 -24.33
N LEU A 19 78.10 14.30 -24.87
CA LEU A 19 77.98 13.04 -24.16
C LEU A 19 79.03 12.93 -23.05
N GLY A 20 80.27 13.37 -23.32
CA GLY A 20 81.36 13.39 -22.34
C GLY A 20 81.10 14.34 -21.18
N THR A 21 80.57 15.54 -21.43
CA THR A 21 80.20 16.48 -20.36
C THR A 21 79.05 15.95 -19.50
N LYS A 22 78.05 15.30 -20.11
CA LYS A 22 77.00 14.60 -19.36
C LYS A 22 77.55 13.47 -18.52
N LEU A 23 78.50 12.70 -19.06
CA LEU A 23 79.12 11.58 -18.34
C LEU A 23 79.89 12.08 -17.10
N GLN A 24 80.71 13.12 -17.26
CA GLN A 24 81.43 13.75 -16.15
C GLN A 24 80.48 14.32 -15.10
N HIS A 25 79.36 14.93 -15.53
CA HIS A 25 78.35 15.43 -14.60
C HIS A 25 77.70 14.30 -13.79
N TYR A 26 77.37 13.17 -14.44
CA TYR A 26 76.84 11.99 -13.74
C TYR A 26 77.86 11.36 -12.79
N GLU A 27 79.14 11.26 -13.18
CA GLU A 27 80.21 10.79 -12.29
C GLU A 27 80.37 11.70 -11.06
N SER A 28 80.33 13.02 -11.24
CA SER A 28 80.38 13.99 -10.14
C SER A 28 79.22 13.81 -9.16
N LEU A 29 77.99 13.71 -9.68
CA LEU A 29 76.79 13.46 -8.87
C LEU A 29 76.88 12.13 -8.11
N MET A 30 77.42 11.08 -8.74
CA MET A 30 77.56 9.78 -8.09
C MET A 30 78.61 9.78 -6.98
N ASN A 31 79.70 10.53 -7.15
CA ASN A 31 80.69 10.72 -6.10
C ASN A 31 80.13 11.54 -4.93
N GLU A 32 79.33 12.59 -5.18
CA GLU A 32 78.63 13.33 -4.13
C GLU A 32 77.66 12.43 -3.34
N ILE A 33 76.93 11.54 -4.01
CA ILE A 33 76.01 10.59 -3.37
C ILE A 33 76.79 9.58 -2.51
N LEU A 34 77.94 9.11 -2.98
CA LEU A 34 78.82 8.21 -2.23
C LEU A 34 79.35 8.89 -0.96
N ASP A 35 79.89 10.10 -1.10
CA ASP A 35 80.41 10.91 0.01
C ASP A 35 79.33 11.19 1.06
N PHE A 36 78.14 11.58 0.62
CA PHE A 36 77.01 11.84 1.51
C PHE A 36 76.53 10.59 2.25
N SER A 37 76.52 9.44 1.57
CA SER A 37 76.01 8.19 2.13
C SER A 37 77.01 7.46 3.05
N GLN A 38 78.29 7.86 3.04
CA GLN A 38 79.40 7.19 3.75
C GLN A 38 79.50 5.67 3.47
N ARG A 39 79.07 5.21 2.28
CA ARG A 39 79.08 3.80 1.88
C ARG A 39 80.07 3.55 0.74
N ALA A 40 80.58 2.32 0.68
CA ALA A 40 81.64 1.92 -0.24
C ALA A 40 81.17 1.67 -1.69
N GLU A 41 79.90 1.28 -1.91
CA GLU A 41 79.39 0.97 -3.26
C GLU A 41 78.00 1.56 -3.54
N ILE A 42 77.88 2.23 -4.69
CA ILE A 42 76.61 2.77 -5.23
C ILE A 42 75.54 1.68 -5.37
N LYS A 43 75.95 0.44 -5.68
CA LYS A 43 75.04 -0.69 -5.87
C LYS A 43 74.21 -1.00 -4.62
N ASP A 44 74.80 -0.86 -3.44
CA ASP A 44 74.09 -1.09 -2.18
C ASP A 44 73.08 0.01 -1.87
N ILE A 45 73.40 1.26 -2.22
CA ILE A 45 72.50 2.40 -2.08
C ILE A 45 71.30 2.21 -3.02
N ALA A 46 71.56 1.88 -4.28
CA ALA A 46 70.52 1.62 -5.28
C ALA A 46 69.61 0.46 -4.85
N ARG A 47 70.18 -0.64 -4.34
CA ARG A 47 69.40 -1.78 -3.84
C ARG A 47 68.53 -1.43 -2.64
N LYS A 48 69.06 -0.66 -1.68
CA LYS A 48 68.29 -0.20 -0.51
C LYS A 48 67.20 0.80 -0.89
N TYR A 49 67.50 1.71 -1.81
CA TYR A 49 66.53 2.65 -2.35
C TYR A 49 65.39 1.90 -3.03
N TYR A 50 65.71 0.97 -3.93
CA TYR A 50 64.70 0.15 -4.62
C TYR A 50 63.81 -0.63 -3.66
N ASN A 51 64.39 -1.26 -2.63
CA ASN A 51 63.61 -1.97 -1.62
C ASN A 51 62.70 -1.04 -0.80
N ARG A 52 63.20 0.15 -0.42
CA ARG A 52 62.39 1.16 0.28
C ARG A 52 61.31 1.75 -0.60
N GLU A 53 61.61 1.99 -1.88
CA GLU A 53 60.67 2.48 -2.86
C GLU A 53 59.55 1.46 -3.10
N ALA A 54 59.88 0.18 -3.21
CA ALA A 54 58.88 -0.89 -3.31
C ALA A 54 57.96 -0.95 -2.07
N GLN A 55 58.54 -0.81 -0.86
CA GLN A 55 57.75 -0.75 0.38
C GLN A 55 56.84 0.47 0.44
N ASN A 56 57.37 1.65 0.10
CA ASN A 56 56.59 2.90 0.06
C ASN A 56 55.48 2.83 -0.98
N PHE A 57 55.75 2.26 -2.15
CA PHE A 57 54.74 2.08 -3.19
C PHE A 57 53.62 1.15 -2.73
N SER A 58 53.97 0.04 -2.06
CA SER A 58 52.97 -0.86 -1.48
C SER A 58 52.12 -0.18 -0.40
N ALA A 59 52.75 0.63 0.46
CA ALA A 59 52.04 1.37 1.50
C ALA A 59 51.12 2.45 0.90
N PHE A 60 51.59 3.21 -0.09
CA PHE A 60 50.80 4.20 -0.80
C PHE A 60 49.60 3.55 -1.49
N LYS A 61 49.82 2.42 -2.18
CA LYS A 61 48.74 1.67 -2.84
C LYS A 61 47.69 1.21 -1.83
N PHE A 62 48.12 0.66 -0.70
CA PHE A 62 47.19 0.24 0.35
C PHE A 62 46.34 1.41 0.89
N ILE A 63 46.95 2.58 1.11
CA ILE A 63 46.23 3.77 1.54
C ILE A 63 45.23 4.21 0.47
N ALA A 64 45.64 4.26 -0.80
CA ALA A 64 44.75 4.62 -1.91
C ALA A 64 43.57 3.66 -2.04
N ASP A 65 43.82 2.36 -1.97
CA ASP A 65 42.77 1.33 -2.01
C ASP A 65 41.82 1.48 -0.80
N THR A 66 42.34 1.81 0.38
CA THR A 66 41.53 2.04 1.58
C THR A 66 40.64 3.28 1.45
N ILE A 67 41.17 4.37 0.91
CA ILE A 67 40.41 5.61 0.66
C ILE A 67 39.26 5.33 -0.33
N ASN A 68 39.54 4.64 -1.44
CA ASN A 68 38.51 4.23 -2.39
C ASN A 68 37.41 3.39 -1.73
N ASN A 69 37.80 2.43 -0.87
CA ASN A 69 36.82 1.61 -0.16
C ASN A 69 35.98 2.45 0.81
N MET A 70 36.58 3.44 1.49
CA MET A 70 35.83 4.35 2.37
C MET A 70 34.84 5.21 1.58
N GLU A 71 35.25 5.76 0.43
CA GLU A 71 34.36 6.53 -0.45
C GLU A 71 33.19 5.67 -0.92
N MET A 72 33.45 4.44 -1.39
CA MET A 72 32.41 3.52 -1.82
C MET A 72 31.41 3.17 -0.70
N ILE A 73 31.90 2.93 0.53
CA ILE A 73 31.03 2.66 1.68
C ILE A 73 30.20 3.91 2.03
N ASN A 74 30.79 5.09 1.98
CA ASN A 74 30.10 6.34 2.27
C ASN A 74 28.98 6.62 1.25
N ASP A 75 29.23 6.35 -0.03
CA ASP A 75 28.22 6.46 -1.07
C ASP A 75 27.07 5.47 -0.85
N GLN A 76 27.38 4.23 -0.50
CA GLN A 76 26.37 3.22 -0.14
C GLN A 76 25.55 3.64 1.08
N LEU A 77 26.20 4.20 2.10
CA LEU A 77 25.53 4.71 3.29
C LEU A 77 24.59 5.88 2.93
N GLY A 78 25.02 6.78 2.04
CA GLY A 78 24.18 7.87 1.53
C GLY A 78 22.94 7.36 0.81
N ILE A 79 23.07 6.35 -0.05
CA ILE A 79 21.94 5.70 -0.73
C ILE A 79 20.99 5.07 0.29
N LEU A 80 21.52 4.33 1.26
CA LEU A 80 20.70 3.67 2.28
C LEU A 80 19.94 4.68 3.15
N HIS A 81 20.54 5.81 3.48
CA HIS A 81 19.85 6.89 4.19
C HIS A 81 18.68 7.46 3.39
N LEU A 82 18.88 7.71 2.09
CA LEU A 82 17.79 8.17 1.22
C LEU A 82 16.65 7.15 1.14
N GLU A 83 16.97 5.86 1.02
CA GLU A 83 15.97 4.78 1.00
C GLU A 83 15.19 4.70 2.33
N ILE A 84 15.88 4.85 3.47
CA ILE A 84 15.23 4.90 4.78
C ILE A 84 14.26 6.09 4.88
N ASP A 85 14.66 7.26 4.40
CA ASP A 85 13.83 8.46 4.46
C ASP A 85 12.61 8.36 3.53
N GLU A 86 12.78 7.78 2.34
CA GLU A 86 11.66 7.48 1.43
C GLU A 86 10.68 6.48 2.05
N LEU A 87 11.18 5.39 2.65
CA LEU A 87 10.34 4.39 3.32
C LEU A 87 9.57 4.98 4.51
N LYS A 88 10.18 5.88 5.28
CA LYS A 88 9.49 6.60 6.37
C LYS A 88 8.36 7.47 5.83
N ALA A 89 8.62 8.25 4.79
CA ALA A 89 7.59 9.10 4.18
C ALA A 89 6.38 8.29 3.67
N VAL A 90 6.65 7.14 3.02
CA VAL A 90 5.58 6.23 2.56
C VAL A 90 4.83 5.62 3.75
N HIS A 91 5.54 5.23 4.80
CA HIS A 91 4.92 4.68 6.01
C HIS A 91 3.99 5.70 6.68
N ASP A 92 4.43 6.94 6.82
CA ASP A 92 3.65 8.00 7.48
C ASP A 92 2.38 8.33 6.68
N LEU A 93 2.49 8.47 5.35
CA LEU A 93 1.33 8.65 4.47
C LEU A 93 0.35 7.47 4.56
N ARG A 94 0.88 6.24 4.62
CA ARG A 94 0.06 5.05 4.77
C ARG A 94 -0.64 5.02 6.13
N ALA A 95 0.04 5.45 7.20
CA ALA A 95 -0.55 5.50 8.52
C ALA A 95 -1.70 6.52 8.59
N GLU A 96 -1.53 7.71 8.00
CA GLU A 96 -2.59 8.72 7.91
C GLU A 96 -3.80 8.21 7.12
N THR A 97 -3.58 7.66 5.92
CA THR A 97 -4.68 7.13 5.09
C THR A 97 -5.40 5.95 5.76
N GLN A 98 -4.67 5.09 6.46
CA GLN A 98 -5.28 4.00 7.24
C GLN A 98 -6.12 4.53 8.40
N HIS A 99 -5.65 5.56 9.10
CA HIS A 99 -6.40 6.18 10.17
C HIS A 99 -7.71 6.79 9.67
N GLU A 100 -7.65 7.59 8.60
CA GLU A 100 -8.86 8.15 7.95
C GLU A 100 -9.82 7.06 7.48
N THR A 101 -9.30 5.96 6.93
CA THR A 101 -10.13 4.84 6.48
C THR A 101 -10.85 4.17 7.66
N ILE A 102 -10.17 3.99 8.79
CA ILE A 102 -10.76 3.41 10.00
C ILE A 102 -11.86 4.33 10.54
N ASP A 103 -11.59 5.62 10.66
CA ASP A 103 -12.57 6.59 11.18
C ASP A 103 -13.84 6.66 10.30
N ASN A 104 -13.68 6.60 8.97
CA ASN A 104 -14.80 6.52 8.04
C ASN A 104 -15.60 5.22 8.21
N LEU A 105 -14.92 4.08 8.32
CA LEU A 105 -15.57 2.78 8.53
C LEU A 105 -16.31 2.71 9.87
N GLU A 106 -15.76 3.32 10.93
CA GLU A 106 -16.44 3.42 12.22
C GLU A 106 -17.71 4.26 12.11
N THR A 107 -17.65 5.38 11.40
CA THR A 107 -18.81 6.26 11.16
C THR A 107 -19.89 5.54 10.36
N ASP A 108 -19.51 4.87 9.26
CA ASP A 108 -20.43 4.08 8.43
C ASP A 108 -21.08 2.95 9.24
N LEU A 109 -20.32 2.29 10.12
CA LEU A 109 -20.82 1.24 10.99
C LEU A 109 -21.85 1.76 12.00
N VAL A 110 -21.59 2.91 12.62
CA VAL A 110 -22.54 3.56 13.52
C VAL A 110 -23.83 3.91 12.78
N GLN A 111 -23.72 4.54 11.61
CA GLN A 111 -24.89 4.90 10.80
C GLN A 111 -25.70 3.66 10.39
N ALA A 112 -25.05 2.63 9.84
CA ALA A 112 -25.72 1.40 9.44
C ALA A 112 -26.37 0.68 10.63
N SER A 113 -25.76 0.73 11.81
CA SER A 113 -26.33 0.17 13.04
C SER A 113 -27.58 0.94 13.48
N GLU A 114 -27.58 2.27 13.39
CA GLU A 114 -28.74 3.09 13.71
C GLU A 114 -29.89 2.86 12.72
N GLU A 115 -29.59 2.83 11.41
CA GLU A 115 -30.56 2.52 10.37
C GLU A 115 -31.19 1.14 10.57
N THR A 116 -30.37 0.13 10.89
CA THR A 116 -30.85 -1.23 11.17
C THR A 116 -31.76 -1.25 12.39
N LYS A 117 -31.39 -0.54 13.47
CA LYS A 117 -32.20 -0.45 14.69
C LYS A 117 -33.53 0.22 14.43
N ASN A 118 -33.56 1.31 13.67
CA ASN A 118 -34.78 2.01 13.31
C ASN A 118 -35.69 1.12 12.45
N ALA A 119 -35.13 0.44 11.45
CA ALA A 119 -35.89 -0.48 10.60
C ALA A 119 -36.48 -1.67 11.40
N GLN A 120 -35.75 -2.16 12.42
CA GLN A 120 -36.26 -3.19 13.32
C GLN A 120 -37.44 -2.68 14.17
N GLN A 121 -37.35 -1.45 14.69
CA GLN A 121 -38.45 -0.83 15.43
C GLN A 121 -39.68 -0.63 14.55
N ASP A 122 -39.51 -0.10 13.34
CA ASP A 122 -40.60 0.08 12.37
C ASP A 122 -41.28 -1.25 12.03
N LEU A 123 -40.50 -2.32 11.88
CA LEU A 123 -41.01 -3.67 11.62
C LEU A 123 -41.81 -4.21 12.81
N GLU A 124 -41.32 -4.00 14.03
CA GLU A 124 -42.02 -4.41 15.25
C GLU A 124 -43.37 -3.68 15.39
N ASP A 125 -43.37 -2.36 15.17
CA ASP A 125 -44.58 -1.54 15.19
C ASP A 125 -45.57 -1.96 14.10
N LEU A 126 -45.10 -2.24 12.88
CA LEU A 126 -45.94 -2.74 11.80
C LEU A 126 -46.56 -4.10 12.13
N ASN A 127 -45.79 -4.99 12.75
CA ASN A 127 -46.29 -6.29 13.19
C ASN A 127 -47.34 -6.17 14.30
N LEU A 128 -47.19 -5.21 15.23
CA LEU A 128 -48.21 -4.92 16.24
C LEU A 128 -49.50 -4.40 15.58
N HIS A 129 -49.38 -3.50 14.60
CA HIS A 129 -50.53 -3.03 13.83
C HIS A 129 -51.22 -4.16 13.07
N LEU A 130 -50.45 -5.02 12.39
CA LEU A 130 -50.99 -6.16 11.66
C LEU A 130 -51.74 -7.12 12.59
N LYS A 131 -51.19 -7.43 13.77
CA LYS A 131 -51.87 -8.23 14.79
C LYS A 131 -53.18 -7.60 15.25
N SER A 132 -53.20 -6.29 15.48
CA SER A 132 -54.40 -5.55 15.85
C SER A 132 -55.49 -5.63 14.77
N VAL A 133 -55.11 -5.44 13.50
CA VAL A 133 -56.04 -5.59 12.36
C VAL A 133 -56.59 -7.01 12.29
N MET A 134 -55.75 -8.04 12.44
CA MET A 134 -56.18 -9.44 12.41
C MET A 134 -57.13 -9.78 13.57
N GLN A 135 -56.89 -9.23 14.76
CA GLN A 135 -57.82 -9.35 15.89
C GLN A 135 -59.16 -8.68 15.57
N GLY A 136 -59.16 -7.47 15.00
CA GLY A 136 -60.38 -6.79 14.56
C GLY A 136 -61.17 -7.60 13.52
N VAL A 137 -60.49 -8.20 12.54
CA VAL A 137 -61.15 -9.10 11.56
C VAL A 137 -61.75 -10.32 12.25
N THR A 138 -61.05 -10.89 13.23
CA THR A 138 -61.56 -12.04 14.01
C THR A 138 -62.83 -11.66 14.78
N GLU A 139 -62.86 -10.47 15.39
CA GLU A 139 -64.02 -9.97 16.12
C GLU A 139 -65.22 -9.74 15.20
N LEU A 140 -65.01 -9.10 14.05
CA LEU A 140 -66.07 -8.88 13.05
C LEU A 140 -66.63 -10.21 12.52
N PHE A 141 -65.76 -11.17 12.23
CA PHE A 141 -66.17 -12.50 11.79
C PHE A 141 -67.03 -13.22 12.84
N ARG A 142 -66.71 -13.03 14.14
CA ARG A 142 -67.52 -13.54 15.26
C ARG A 142 -68.87 -12.81 15.38
N MET A 143 -68.88 -11.48 15.25
CA MET A 143 -70.11 -10.67 15.35
C MET A 143 -71.10 -10.99 14.24
N CYS A 144 -70.62 -11.12 13.00
CA CYS A 144 -71.44 -11.43 11.83
C CYS A 144 -71.88 -12.91 11.76
N LYS A 145 -71.46 -13.75 12.72
CA LYS A 145 -71.73 -15.21 12.74
C LYS A 145 -71.45 -15.88 11.39
N CYS A 146 -70.34 -15.48 10.75
CA CYS A 146 -69.96 -16.04 9.46
C CYS A 146 -69.68 -17.55 9.58
N ASP A 147 -70.18 -18.32 8.60
CA ASP A 147 -69.98 -19.76 8.54
C ASP A 147 -68.51 -20.09 8.20
N LYS A 148 -67.87 -20.95 9.00
CA LYS A 148 -66.47 -21.34 8.83
C LYS A 148 -66.29 -22.56 7.92
N ASP A 149 -67.37 -23.29 7.63
CA ASP A 149 -67.33 -24.53 6.86
C ASP A 149 -66.74 -24.38 5.44
N PRO A 150 -66.97 -23.27 4.69
CA PRO A 150 -66.33 -23.06 3.40
C PRO A 150 -64.82 -22.90 3.50
N LEU A 151 -64.34 -22.30 4.60
CA LEU A 151 -62.92 -22.03 4.83
C LEU A 151 -62.19 -23.28 5.35
N LEU A 152 -62.80 -24.07 6.23
CA LEU A 152 -62.27 -25.36 6.71
C LEU A 152 -62.04 -26.35 5.56
N LYS A 153 -62.89 -26.36 4.53
CA LYS A 153 -62.70 -27.21 3.34
C LYS A 153 -61.53 -26.77 2.45
N LEU A 154 -61.18 -25.48 2.45
CA LEU A 154 -60.14 -24.91 1.60
C LEU A 154 -58.78 -24.82 2.31
N LEU A 155 -58.78 -24.52 3.61
CA LEU A 155 -57.59 -24.29 4.43
C LEU A 155 -57.22 -25.49 5.33
N GLY A 156 -58.07 -26.52 5.42
CA GLY A 156 -57.87 -27.68 6.30
C GLY A 156 -57.87 -27.29 7.78
N ASP A 157 -56.90 -27.80 8.55
CA ASP A 157 -56.73 -27.51 9.98
C ASP A 157 -56.33 -26.04 10.29
N ASN A 158 -56.04 -25.22 9.28
CA ASN A 158 -55.73 -23.79 9.45
C ASN A 158 -57.01 -22.91 9.51
N ALA A 159 -57.96 -23.29 10.36
CA ALA A 159 -59.22 -22.56 10.55
C ALA A 159 -59.07 -21.25 11.37
N THR A 160 -57.84 -20.92 11.77
CA THR A 160 -57.48 -19.69 12.50
C THR A 160 -56.92 -18.62 11.54
N ILE A 161 -57.20 -17.36 11.85
CA ILE A 161 -56.78 -16.22 11.02
C ILE A 161 -55.27 -16.02 11.16
N HIS A 162 -54.56 -16.06 10.03
CA HIS A 162 -53.12 -15.92 9.86
C HIS A 162 -52.82 -14.95 8.71
N GLU A 163 -51.66 -14.33 8.69
CA GLU A 163 -51.27 -13.30 7.71
C GLU A 163 -51.53 -13.72 6.24
N TYR A 164 -51.28 -14.99 5.92
CA TYR A 164 -51.46 -15.54 4.57
C TYR A 164 -52.92 -15.88 4.22
N ASN A 165 -53.84 -15.95 5.18
CA ASN A 165 -55.24 -16.32 4.95
C ASN A 165 -56.25 -15.21 5.31
N VAL A 166 -55.83 -14.12 5.96
CA VAL A 166 -56.67 -12.97 6.37
C VAL A 166 -57.53 -12.45 5.22
N LEU A 167 -56.97 -12.37 4.01
CA LEU A 167 -57.70 -11.86 2.85
C LEU A 167 -58.92 -12.74 2.49
N LEU A 168 -58.81 -14.07 2.64
CA LEU A 168 -59.91 -15.00 2.40
C LEU A 168 -61.02 -14.83 3.44
N PHE A 169 -60.65 -14.62 4.71
CA PHE A 169 -61.61 -14.32 5.78
C PHE A 169 -62.35 -13.01 5.53
N LEU A 170 -61.66 -11.97 5.06
CA LEU A 170 -62.26 -10.68 4.69
C LEU A 170 -63.24 -10.81 3.52
N GLN A 171 -62.91 -11.57 2.48
CA GLN A 171 -63.82 -11.80 1.35
C GLN A 171 -65.12 -12.50 1.77
N LEU A 172 -65.04 -13.45 2.72
CA LEU A 172 -66.22 -14.12 3.23
C LEU A 172 -67.07 -13.21 4.14
N LEU A 173 -66.40 -12.40 4.96
CA LEU A 173 -67.04 -11.36 5.77
C LEU A 173 -67.80 -10.37 4.86
N GLU A 174 -67.16 -9.89 3.78
CA GLU A 174 -67.76 -8.97 2.81
C GLU A 174 -69.05 -9.56 2.20
N LYS A 175 -69.01 -10.81 1.70
CA LYS A 175 -70.19 -11.49 1.16
C LYS A 175 -71.32 -11.59 2.19
N THR A 176 -70.97 -11.90 3.44
CA THR A 176 -71.95 -12.05 4.53
C THR A 176 -72.61 -10.70 4.85
N ILE A 177 -71.80 -9.64 4.98
CA ILE A 177 -72.30 -8.27 5.22
C ILE A 177 -73.20 -7.82 4.06
N GLN A 178 -72.81 -8.09 2.81
CA GLN A 178 -73.60 -7.75 1.64
C GLN A 178 -74.98 -8.42 1.65
N ILE A 179 -75.05 -9.70 2.03
CA ILE A 179 -76.32 -10.43 2.20
C ILE A 179 -77.18 -9.79 3.30
N TYR A 180 -76.59 -9.44 4.44
CA TYR A 180 -77.30 -8.77 5.53
C TYR A 180 -77.84 -7.40 5.10
N LEU A 181 -77.04 -6.58 4.42
CA LEU A 181 -77.45 -5.27 3.91
C LEU A 181 -78.61 -5.39 2.92
N ILE A 182 -78.56 -6.36 2.01
CA ILE A 182 -79.65 -6.65 1.09
C ILE A 182 -80.91 -7.02 1.88
N THR A 183 -80.80 -7.92 2.85
CA THR A 183 -81.95 -8.40 3.64
C THR A 183 -82.61 -7.28 4.45
N VAL A 184 -81.83 -6.41 5.08
CA VAL A 184 -82.36 -5.24 5.80
C VAL A 184 -82.98 -4.24 4.84
N GLY A 185 -82.31 -3.91 3.73
CA GLY A 185 -82.85 -3.01 2.71
C GLY A 185 -84.16 -3.51 2.06
N TYR A 186 -84.33 -4.83 1.90
CA TYR A 186 -85.60 -5.41 1.50
C TYR A 186 -86.68 -5.28 2.58
N LYS A 187 -86.34 -5.48 3.86
CA LYS A 187 -87.29 -5.30 4.98
C LYS A 187 -87.74 -3.85 5.14
N ASP A 188 -86.86 -2.88 4.98
CA ASP A 188 -87.21 -1.44 5.01
C ASP A 188 -88.14 -1.06 3.86
N LYS A 189 -87.91 -1.60 2.65
CA LYS A 189 -88.81 -1.36 1.51
C LYS A 189 -90.19 -2.00 1.63
N VAL A 190 -90.30 -3.08 2.41
CA VAL A 190 -91.57 -3.73 2.72
C VAL A 190 -92.31 -2.96 3.83
N GLN A 191 -91.61 -2.49 4.87
CA GLN A 191 -92.22 -1.69 5.95
C GLN A 191 -92.68 -0.28 5.54
N VAL A 192 -92.10 0.32 4.49
CA VAL A 192 -92.53 1.63 3.96
C VAL A 192 -93.73 1.52 3.00
N ARG A 193 -94.17 0.29 2.67
CA ARG A 193 -95.28 0.01 1.73
C ARG A 193 -96.57 -0.47 2.41
N ASP A 194 -96.59 -0.56 3.74
CA ASP A 194 -97.79 -0.68 4.58
C ASP A 194 -98.16 0.70 5.17
#